data_AF-A0A9X4L7E7-F1
#
_entry.id   AF-A0A9X4L7E7-F1
#
_cell.length_a   1.000
_cell.length_b   1.000
_cell.length_c   1.000
_cell.angle_alpha   90.00
_cell.angle_beta   90.00
_cell.angle_gamma   90.00
#
_symmetry.space_group_name_H-M   'P 1'
#
loop_
_entity.id
_entity.type
_entity.pdbx_description
1 polymer ?
#
loop_
_entity_poly.entity_id
_entity_poly.type
_entity_poly.pdbx_seq_one_letter_code
_entity_poly.pdbx_strand_id
1 'polypeptide(L)'
;MKKIQKQYINKAITSEKKIDKEKWEKLRGIIRKSGISIKIDSEYEMWLNVAPNSSAEIELYPQRLLNGEFVHIKVWSYQFKSEILEKKYFGSDRNQRDISGIPEALLYINRILEDIRFDIKNGEHFF
;
A
#
# COMPACT_ATOMS: atom_id res chain seq x y z
N MET A 1 41.08 13.29 8.92
CA MET A 1 39.84 12.49 9.11
C MET A 1 39.86 11.28 8.18
N LYS A 2 39.63 10.07 8.69
CA LYS A 2 39.41 8.89 7.85
C LYS A 2 38.03 9.02 7.18
N LYS A 3 37.95 8.87 5.85
CA LYS A 3 36.69 8.91 5.09
C LYS A 3 36.17 7.49 4.88
N ILE A 4 34.85 7.30 5.00
CA ILE A 4 34.19 6.05 4.62
C ILE A 4 34.45 5.82 3.12
N GLN A 5 34.90 4.61 2.77
CA GLN A 5 35.23 4.31 1.38
C GLN A 5 33.96 4.06 0.55
N LYS A 6 33.93 4.57 -0.69
CA LYS A 6 32.81 4.44 -1.64
C LYS A 6 32.32 3.00 -1.81
N GLN A 7 33.21 2.02 -1.72
CA GLN A 7 32.87 0.60 -1.81
C GLN A 7 31.95 0.10 -0.70
N TYR A 8 32.10 0.61 0.53
CA TYR A 8 31.21 0.23 1.65
C TYR A 8 29.82 0.84 1.47
N ILE A 9 29.75 2.08 0.98
CA ILE A 9 28.49 2.76 0.64
C ILE A 9 27.73 1.98 -0.43
N ASN A 10 28.41 1.58 -1.51
CA ASN A 10 27.79 0.81 -2.60
C ASN A 10 27.29 -0.57 -2.15
N LYS A 11 28.04 -1.25 -1.26
CA LYS A 11 27.61 -2.54 -0.68
C LYS A 11 26.35 -2.39 0.17
N ALA A 12 26.29 -1.36 1.02
CA ALA A 12 25.10 -1.08 1.83
C ALA A 12 23.86 -0.84 0.95
N ILE A 13 23.97 0.03 -0.06
CA ILE A 13 22.90 0.31 -1.03
C ILE A 13 22.43 -0.96 -1.74
N THR A 14 23.36 -1.85 -2.11
CA THR A 14 23.02 -3.10 -2.81
C THR A 14 22.26 -4.06 -1.88
N SER A 15 22.69 -4.16 -0.62
CA SER A 15 22.02 -4.98 0.39
C SER A 15 20.61 -4.48 0.69
N GLU A 16 20.43 -3.16 0.86
CA GLU A 16 19.12 -2.53 1.08
C GLU A 16 18.16 -2.84 -0.07
N LYS A 17 18.59 -2.64 -1.33
CA LYS A 17 17.79 -2.97 -2.51
C LYS A 17 17.35 -4.44 -2.56
N LYS A 18 18.21 -5.36 -2.12
CA LYS A 18 17.88 -6.78 -2.06
C LYS A 18 16.80 -7.06 -1.01
N ILE A 19 16.94 -6.46 0.18
CA ILE A 19 15.97 -6.59 1.27
C ILE A 19 14.60 -6.05 0.84
N ASP A 20 14.54 -4.89 0.18
CA ASP A 20 13.27 -4.30 -0.26
C ASP A 20 12.58 -5.16 -1.32
N LYS A 21 13.35 -5.74 -2.25
CA LYS A 21 12.82 -6.72 -3.21
C LYS A 21 12.25 -7.95 -2.50
N GLU A 22 12.97 -8.52 -1.54
CA GLU A 22 12.48 -9.68 -0.76
C GLU A 22 11.21 -9.35 0.04
N LYS A 23 11.14 -8.16 0.65
CA LYS A 23 9.93 -7.69 1.34
C LYS A 23 8.75 -7.54 0.39
N TRP A 24 8.98 -6.95 -0.79
CA TRP A 24 7.95 -6.79 -1.83
C TRP A 24 7.40 -8.13 -2.29
N GLU A 25 8.27 -9.09 -2.65
CA GLU A 25 7.84 -10.44 -3.04
C GLU A 25 7.05 -11.14 -1.94
N LYS A 26 7.50 -11.00 -0.69
CA LYS A 26 6.82 -11.61 0.45
C LYS A 26 5.45 -10.99 0.71
N LEU A 27 5.32 -9.66 0.62
CA LEU A 27 4.04 -8.97 0.74
C LEU A 27 3.07 -9.45 -0.35
N ARG A 28 3.49 -9.43 -1.62
CA ARG A 28 2.70 -9.96 -2.75
C ARG A 28 2.28 -11.41 -2.52
N GLY A 29 3.21 -12.25 -2.06
CA GLY A 29 2.93 -13.65 -1.75
C GLY A 29 1.89 -13.85 -0.65
N ILE A 30 1.82 -12.97 0.35
CA ILE A 30 0.79 -13.01 1.40
C ILE A 30 -0.56 -12.58 0.83
N ILE A 31 -0.60 -11.49 0.06
CA ILE A 31 -1.85 -10.97 -0.54
C ILE A 31 -2.46 -11.99 -1.50
N ARG A 32 -1.65 -12.66 -2.34
CA ARG A 32 -2.12 -13.75 -3.21
C ARG A 32 -2.82 -14.88 -2.45
N LYS A 33 -2.41 -15.13 -1.19
CA LYS A 33 -2.96 -16.18 -0.33
C LYS A 33 -4.13 -15.71 0.53
N SER A 34 -4.42 -14.40 0.58
CA SER A 34 -5.44 -13.85 1.48
C SER A 34 -6.87 -13.95 0.94
N GLY A 35 -7.04 -14.30 -0.33
CA GLY A 35 -8.36 -14.34 -0.99
C GLY A 35 -8.90 -12.96 -1.40
N ILE A 36 -8.10 -11.89 -1.24
CA ILE A 36 -8.43 -10.57 -1.80
C ILE A 36 -8.43 -10.66 -3.33
N SER A 37 -9.40 -10.04 -3.99
CA SER A 37 -9.47 -9.98 -5.44
C SER A 37 -8.37 -9.07 -5.99
N ILE A 38 -7.50 -9.63 -6.83
CA ILE A 38 -6.37 -8.91 -7.44
C ILE A 38 -6.71 -8.63 -8.90
N LYS A 39 -6.64 -7.35 -9.30
CA LYS A 39 -6.85 -6.87 -10.67
C LYS A 39 -5.58 -6.91 -11.51
N ILE A 40 -4.47 -6.44 -10.94
CA ILE A 40 -3.15 -6.43 -11.56
C ILE A 40 -2.16 -7.07 -10.59
N ASP A 41 -1.31 -7.95 -11.10
CA ASP A 41 -0.19 -8.53 -10.36
C ASP A 41 1.05 -8.58 -11.26
N SER A 42 1.90 -7.57 -11.13
CA SER A 42 3.15 -7.44 -11.90
C SER A 42 4.35 -7.30 -10.97
N GLU A 43 5.56 -7.38 -11.51
CA GLU A 43 6.79 -7.12 -10.74
C GLU A 43 6.81 -5.72 -10.10
N TYR A 44 6.15 -4.75 -10.72
CA TYR A 44 6.25 -3.33 -10.37
C TYR A 44 4.98 -2.76 -9.73
N GLU A 45 3.90 -3.52 -9.68
CA GLU A 45 2.66 -3.05 -9.09
C GLU A 45 1.71 -4.20 -8.78
N MET A 46 0.82 -3.97 -7.83
CA MET A 46 -0.30 -4.84 -7.52
C MET A 46 -1.53 -3.98 -7.26
N TRP A 47 -2.63 -4.29 -7.92
CA TRP A 47 -3.90 -3.57 -7.77
C TRP A 47 -4.95 -4.50 -7.19
N LEU A 48 -5.59 -4.07 -6.12
CA LEU A 48 -6.59 -4.84 -5.38
C LEU A 48 -7.98 -4.24 -5.63
N ASN A 49 -8.95 -5.08 -6.00
CA ASN A 49 -10.35 -4.66 -6.04
C ASN A 49 -10.88 -4.60 -4.61
N VAL A 50 -11.47 -3.46 -4.22
CA VAL A 50 -11.90 -3.26 -2.82
C VAL A 50 -13.41 -3.20 -2.62
N ALA A 51 -14.18 -3.04 -3.68
CA ALA A 51 -15.64 -3.02 -3.62
C ALA A 51 -16.25 -3.73 -4.85
N PRO A 52 -17.28 -4.58 -4.69
CA PRO A 52 -17.99 -5.18 -5.80
C PRO A 52 -18.63 -4.09 -6.67
N ASN A 53 -18.55 -4.22 -8.00
CA ASN A 53 -19.14 -3.29 -8.97
C ASN A 53 -18.70 -1.82 -8.82
N SER A 54 -17.52 -1.59 -8.22
CA SER A 54 -16.91 -0.27 -8.08
C SER A 54 -15.59 -0.23 -8.84
N SER A 55 -15.22 0.95 -9.34
CA SER A 55 -13.86 1.24 -9.85
C SER A 55 -12.85 1.51 -8.74
N ALA A 56 -13.27 1.38 -7.47
CA ALA A 56 -12.40 1.61 -6.33
C ALA A 56 -11.34 0.51 -6.20
N GLU A 57 -10.10 0.95 -6.05
CA GLU A 57 -8.91 0.08 -6.08
C GLU A 57 -7.91 0.51 -5.01
N ILE A 58 -7.15 -0.45 -4.48
CA ILE A 58 -5.91 -0.16 -3.75
C ILE A 58 -4.75 -0.50 -4.68
N GLU A 59 -3.94 0.50 -5.00
CA GLU A 59 -2.68 0.35 -5.71
C GLU A 59 -1.55 0.15 -4.70
N LEU A 60 -0.68 -0.82 -4.99
CA LEU A 60 0.58 -1.05 -4.30
C LEU A 60 1.70 -1.03 -5.33
N TYR A 61 2.78 -0.28 -5.10
CA TYR A 61 3.99 -0.37 -5.92
C TYR A 61 5.25 -0.37 -5.05
N PRO A 62 6.30 -1.11 -5.46
CA PRO A 62 7.53 -1.20 -4.69
C PRO A 62 8.26 0.13 -4.74
N GLN A 63 8.60 0.65 -3.58
CA GLN A 63 9.31 1.89 -3.41
C GLN A 63 10.81 1.60 -3.23
N ARG A 64 11.65 2.45 -3.81
CA ARG A 64 13.12 2.32 -3.79
C ARG A 64 13.76 3.52 -3.10
N LEU A 65 13.22 3.91 -1.95
CA LEU A 65 13.73 5.06 -1.19
C LEU A 65 14.77 4.64 -0.16
N LEU A 66 15.71 5.54 0.12
CA LEU A 66 16.82 5.35 1.06
C LEU A 66 16.40 5.43 2.54
N ASN A 67 15.11 5.64 2.82
CA ASN A 67 14.56 5.76 4.18
C ASN A 67 14.00 4.41 4.72
N GLY A 68 14.14 3.32 3.96
CA GLY A 68 13.72 1.97 4.38
C GLY A 68 12.25 1.65 4.13
N GLU A 69 11.51 2.55 3.49
CA GLU A 69 10.18 2.28 2.91
C GLU A 69 10.33 1.41 1.65
N PHE A 70 9.55 0.34 1.57
CA PHE A 70 9.65 -0.64 0.48
C PHE A 70 8.39 -0.70 -0.39
N VAL A 71 7.27 -0.12 0.08
CA VAL A 71 6.00 -0.14 -0.65
C VAL A 71 5.23 1.15 -0.42
N HIS A 72 4.69 1.70 -1.50
CA HIS A 72 3.68 2.74 -1.49
C HIS A 72 2.30 2.09 -1.61
N ILE A 73 1.33 2.55 -0.84
CA ILE A 73 -0.05 2.07 -0.88
C ILE A 73 -0.99 3.25 -1.07
N LYS A 74 -1.86 3.19 -2.09
CA LYS A 74 -2.78 4.28 -2.45
C LYS A 74 -4.18 3.79 -2.72
N VAL A 75 -5.18 4.55 -2.29
CA VAL A 75 -6.60 4.31 -2.57
C VAL A 75 -7.06 5.17 -3.74
N TRP A 76 -7.64 4.54 -4.75
CA TRP A 76 -8.16 5.17 -5.94
C TRP A 76 -9.67 5.08 -6.02
N SER A 77 -10.28 6.14 -6.56
CA SER A 77 -11.64 6.16 -7.11
C SER A 77 -12.78 5.77 -6.16
N TYR A 78 -12.53 5.59 -4.87
CA TYR A 78 -13.57 5.40 -3.87
C TYR A 78 -14.06 6.75 -3.34
N GLN A 79 -15.34 7.05 -3.57
CA GLN A 79 -16.00 8.22 -3.03
C GLN A 79 -16.74 7.81 -1.75
N PHE A 80 -16.18 8.18 -0.59
CA PHE A 80 -16.79 7.89 0.70
C PHE A 80 -18.08 8.68 0.87
N LYS A 81 -19.14 8.00 1.31
CA LYS A 81 -20.43 8.62 1.64
C LYS A 81 -20.41 9.24 3.04
N SER A 82 -19.67 8.64 3.98
CA SER A 82 -19.47 9.17 5.31
C SER A 82 -18.52 10.37 5.29
N GLU A 83 -18.95 11.53 5.78
CA GLU A 83 -18.09 12.72 5.91
C GLU A 83 -16.83 12.47 6.75
N ILE A 84 -16.90 11.58 7.75
CA ILE A 84 -15.76 11.25 8.62
C ILE A 84 -14.70 10.51 7.82
N LEU A 85 -15.12 9.53 7.01
CA LEU A 85 -14.21 8.77 6.17
C LEU A 85 -13.74 9.58 4.98
N GLU A 86 -14.61 10.39 4.38
CA GLU A 86 -14.24 11.35 3.36
C GLU A 86 -13.11 12.26 3.87
N LYS A 87 -13.26 12.93 5.02
CA LYS A 87 -12.21 13.79 5.60
C LYS A 87 -10.91 13.05 5.92
N LYS A 88 -10.99 11.75 6.22
CA LYS A 88 -9.84 10.89 6.52
C LYS A 88 -9.02 10.57 5.26
N TYR A 89 -9.67 10.43 4.10
CA TYR A 89 -9.06 10.05 2.83
C TYR A 89 -8.94 11.21 1.82
N PHE A 90 -9.62 12.34 2.04
CA PHE A 90 -9.63 13.49 1.14
C PHE A 90 -8.39 14.36 1.33
N GLY A 91 -7.68 14.61 0.23
CA GLY A 91 -6.39 15.32 0.17
C GLY A 91 -5.29 14.42 -0.41
N SER A 92 -4.44 14.97 -1.29
CA SER A 92 -3.45 14.23 -2.11
C SER A 92 -2.53 13.29 -1.34
N ASP A 93 -2.31 13.58 -0.05
CA ASP A 93 -1.36 12.87 0.80
C ASP A 93 -2.04 11.93 1.81
N ARG A 94 -3.38 11.95 1.91
CA ARG A 94 -4.13 11.20 2.94
C ARG A 94 -4.68 9.86 2.47
N ASN A 95 -4.89 9.72 1.16
CA ASN A 95 -5.27 8.45 0.53
C ASN A 95 -4.06 7.60 0.13
N GLN A 96 -2.84 8.01 0.47
CA GLN A 96 -1.62 7.31 0.14
C GLN A 96 -0.65 7.25 1.32
N ARG A 97 0.18 6.21 1.37
CA ARG A 97 1.17 6.04 2.43
C ARG A 97 2.35 5.17 2.01
N ASP A 98 3.54 5.64 2.32
CA ASP A 98 4.79 4.88 2.20
C ASP A 98 5.03 4.06 3.47
N ILE A 99 5.45 2.80 3.32
CA ILE A 99 5.52 1.83 4.43
C ILE A 99 6.82 1.04 4.42
N SER A 100 7.42 0.89 5.62
CA SER A 100 8.71 0.21 5.82
C SER A 100 8.62 -1.28 6.17
N GLY A 101 7.46 -1.73 6.67
CA GLY A 101 7.25 -3.09 7.19
C GLY A 101 6.04 -3.82 6.63
N ILE A 102 6.18 -5.13 6.37
CA ILE A 102 5.08 -5.98 5.89
C ILE A 102 3.86 -5.97 6.85
N PRO A 103 4.02 -6.09 8.18
CA PRO A 103 2.87 -6.07 9.09
C PRO A 103 2.10 -4.75 9.01
N GLU A 104 2.81 -3.62 8.94
CA GLU A 104 2.21 -2.30 8.79
C GLU A 104 1.46 -2.15 7.46
N ALA A 105 2.03 -2.67 6.36
CA ALA A 105 1.40 -2.67 5.04
C ALA A 105 0.07 -3.42 5.08
N LEU A 106 0.06 -4.63 5.65
CA LEU A 106 -1.14 -5.44 5.78
C LEU A 106 -2.20 -4.78 6.67
N LEU A 107 -1.80 -4.19 7.80
CA LEU A 107 -2.71 -3.45 8.69
C LEU A 107 -3.34 -2.25 7.98
N TYR A 108 -2.55 -1.51 7.19
CA TYR A 108 -3.07 -0.36 6.46
C TYR A 108 -4.06 -0.78 5.36
N ILE A 109 -3.74 -1.83 4.58
CA ILE A 109 -4.65 -2.40 3.59
C ILE A 109 -5.96 -2.85 4.25
N ASN A 110 -5.87 -3.62 5.35
CA ASN A 110 -7.06 -4.10 6.07
C ASN A 110 -7.93 -2.95 6.57
N ARG A 111 -7.32 -1.89 7.13
CA ARG A 111 -8.05 -0.69 7.57
C ARG A 111 -8.82 -0.05 6.43
N ILE A 112 -8.19 0.12 5.25
CA ILE A 112 -8.87 0.66 4.07
C ILE A 112 -10.06 -0.23 3.67
N LEU A 113 -9.87 -1.55 3.61
CA LEU A 113 -10.92 -2.50 3.27
C LEU A 113 -12.09 -2.44 4.28
N GLU A 114 -11.80 -2.33 5.57
CA GLU A 114 -12.80 -2.19 6.63
C GLU A 114 -13.58 -0.88 6.53
N ASP A 115 -12.89 0.24 6.32
CA ASP A 115 -13.52 1.55 6.17
C ASP A 115 -14.45 1.58 4.94
N ILE A 116 -14.01 1.03 3.81
CA ILE A 116 -14.82 0.90 2.59
C ILE A 116 -16.04 0.01 2.83
N ARG A 117 -15.87 -1.15 3.47
CA ARG A 117 -16.99 -2.05 3.79
C ARG A 117 -17.99 -1.39 4.74
N PHE A 118 -17.51 -0.65 5.73
CA PHE A 118 -18.35 0.11 6.65
C PHE A 118 -19.17 1.18 5.90
N ASP A 119 -18.51 1.91 5.00
CA ASP A 119 -19.15 2.96 4.21
C ASP A 119 -20.20 2.42 3.23
N ILE A 120 -19.92 1.29 2.57
CA ILE A 120 -20.90 0.58 1.72
C ILE A 120 -22.13 0.15 2.54
N LYS A 121 -21.90 -0.49 3.69
CA LYS A 121 -22.98 -1.04 4.53
C LYS A 121 -23.89 0.05 5.10
N ASN A 122 -23.31 1.17 5.52
CA ASN A 122 -24.06 2.19 6.25
C ASN A 122 -24.49 3.38 5.37
N GLY A 123 -23.85 3.57 4.21
CA GLY A 123 -24.15 4.68 3.29
C GLY A 123 -25.46 4.54 2.52
N GLU A 124 -26.27 3.52 2.76
CA GLU A 124 -27.68 3.44 2.29
C GLU A 124 -28.68 3.92 3.34
N HIS A 125 -28.27 4.08 4.62
CA HIS A 125 -29.16 4.46 5.72
C HIS A 125 -29.14 5.95 6.09
N PHE A 126 -28.37 6.77 5.37
CA PHE A 126 -28.21 8.21 5.63
C PHE A 126 -28.90 9.12 4.61
N PHE A 127 -29.78 8.58 3.76
CA PHE A 127 -30.59 9.36 2.80
C PHE A 127 -32.08 9.11 3.00
#